data_AF-A0A9E3ANY9-F1
#
_entry.id   AF-A0A9E3ANY9-F1
#
_cell.length_a   1.000
_cell.length_b   1.000
_cell.length_c   1.000
_cell.angle_alpha   90.00
_cell.angle_beta   90.00
_cell.angle_gamma   90.00
#
_symmetry.space_group_name_H-M   'P 1'
#
loop_
_entity.id
_entity.type
_entity.pdbx_description
1 polymer ?
#
loop_
_entity_poly.entity_id
_entity_poly.type
_entity_poly.pdbx_seq_one_letter_code
_entity_poly.pdbx_strand_id
1 'polypeptide(L)'
;MIHVVTAANRSFYEPQLLEMHRMRKATFIDRKGWANLKASANGGEYDEGDDERAIYLMCLTENGKVERSMRLRPTDDWSVLGSIFPHFVGPDEEPITNPDVWEMTRYCSSGASNEDETFRRQGEFQLAFIEKAVQCGIRRVVAISDLSLVARNMRSGAPIRIIGLPWRYDEGEAVAVEAAPTAELVEELKERLNIRGTALLEFDENHPLCELGPVQAEIFLEAIQQLNPAARRLMTGITRTIANIEASEGVEAAIEAVERVREVIARDPPPRFTA
;
A
#
# COMPACT_ATOMS: atom_id res chain seq x y z
N MET A 1 -7.65 4.47 1.83
CA MET A 1 -7.21 3.13 1.36
C MET A 1 -5.68 3.02 1.40
N ILE A 2 -5.09 1.84 1.14
CA ILE A 2 -3.65 1.67 0.92
C ILE A 2 -3.39 1.41 -0.57
N HIS A 3 -2.66 2.31 -1.23
CA HIS A 3 -2.30 2.18 -2.63
C HIS A 3 -1.24 1.09 -2.83
N VAL A 4 -1.49 0.19 -3.77
CA VAL A 4 -0.55 -0.85 -4.19
C VAL A 4 0.14 -0.41 -5.48
N VAL A 5 1.45 -0.19 -5.40
CA VAL A 5 2.24 0.28 -6.53
C VAL A 5 3.24 -0.79 -6.94
N THR A 6 3.12 -1.25 -8.19
CA THR A 6 3.88 -2.36 -8.79
C THR A 6 4.67 -1.89 -10.02
N ALA A 7 5.34 -2.79 -10.73
CA ALA A 7 5.88 -2.49 -12.07
C ALA A 7 4.83 -1.98 -13.05
N ALA A 8 3.62 -2.55 -13.02
CA ALA A 8 2.59 -2.27 -14.01
C ALA A 8 1.98 -0.88 -13.89
N ASN A 9 1.93 -0.29 -12.69
CA ASN A 9 1.21 0.97 -12.46
C ASN A 9 2.08 2.11 -11.90
N ARG A 10 3.39 1.90 -11.72
CA ARG A 10 4.27 2.92 -11.10
C ARG A 10 4.35 4.25 -11.87
N SER A 11 4.11 4.25 -13.18
CA SER A 11 4.02 5.49 -13.98
C SER A 11 2.91 6.43 -13.47
N PHE A 12 1.81 5.87 -12.98
CA PHE A 12 0.70 6.63 -12.38
C PHE A 12 1.07 7.26 -11.02
N TYR A 13 2.14 6.79 -10.38
CA TYR A 13 2.58 7.20 -9.04
C TYR A 13 3.96 7.86 -9.01
N GLU A 14 4.51 8.31 -10.16
CA GLU A 14 5.87 8.86 -10.23
C GLU A 14 6.18 9.94 -9.17
N PRO A 15 5.31 10.96 -8.98
CA PRO A 15 5.57 11.98 -7.96
C PRO A 15 5.60 11.40 -6.54
N GLN A 16 4.69 10.46 -6.25
CA GLN A 16 4.57 9.81 -4.95
C GLN A 16 5.76 8.89 -4.68
N LEU A 17 6.25 8.14 -5.68
CA LEU A 17 7.44 7.31 -5.53
C LEU A 17 8.68 8.15 -5.21
N LEU A 18 8.89 9.25 -5.94
CA LEU A 18 9.98 10.19 -5.64
C LEU A 18 9.87 10.77 -4.23
N GLU A 19 8.66 11.13 -3.79
CA GLU A 19 8.41 11.63 -2.44
C GLU A 19 8.67 10.56 -1.37
N MET A 20 8.23 9.32 -1.61
CA MET A 20 8.45 8.17 -0.74
C MET A 20 9.94 7.87 -0.54
N HIS A 21 10.74 7.88 -1.61
CA HIS A 21 12.20 7.69 -1.49
C HIS A 21 12.89 8.84 -0.73
N ARG A 22 12.41 10.08 -0.87
CA ARG A 22 12.90 11.21 -0.04
C ARG A 22 12.50 11.04 1.43
N MET A 23 11.29 10.57 1.70
CA MET A 23 10.83 10.26 3.07
C MET A 23 11.66 9.13 3.69
N ARG A 24 12.04 8.12 2.91
CA ARG A 24 12.97 7.06 3.33
C ARG A 24 14.35 7.64 3.69
N LYS A 25 14.91 8.52 2.86
CA LYS A 25 16.17 9.24 3.18
C LYS A 25 16.06 10.01 4.49
N ALA A 26 15.01 10.80 4.66
CA ALA A 26 14.79 11.56 5.90
C ALA A 26 14.65 10.65 7.14
N THR A 27 14.08 9.46 6.97
CA THR A 27 13.89 8.51 8.07
C THR A 27 15.16 7.73 8.39
N PHE A 28 15.72 7.03 7.41
CA PHE A 28 16.78 6.04 7.64
C PHE A 28 18.18 6.67 7.64
N ILE A 29 18.40 7.72 6.85
CA ILE A 29 19.69 8.39 6.77
C ILE A 29 19.74 9.58 7.73
N ASP A 30 18.80 10.52 7.64
CA ASP A 30 18.93 11.77 8.40
C ASP A 30 18.60 11.61 9.89
N ARG A 31 17.54 10.84 10.20
CA ARG A 31 17.06 10.69 11.58
C ARG A 31 17.69 9.50 12.29
N LYS A 32 17.68 8.32 11.66
CA LYS A 32 18.28 7.11 12.23
C LYS A 32 19.81 7.16 12.13
N GLY A 33 20.36 7.54 10.97
CA GLY A 33 21.80 7.67 10.80
C GLY A 33 22.46 6.37 10.33
N TRP A 34 21.72 5.50 9.63
CA TRP A 34 22.24 4.22 9.14
C TRP A 34 23.44 4.42 8.22
N ALA A 35 24.63 4.14 8.74
CA ALA A 35 25.91 4.48 8.10
C ALA A 35 26.12 3.80 6.74
N ASN A 36 25.45 2.68 6.49
CA ASN A 36 25.56 1.91 5.25
C ASN A 36 24.61 2.41 4.15
N LEU A 37 23.70 3.32 4.45
CA LEU A 37 22.80 3.90 3.47
C LEU A 37 23.32 5.25 2.96
N LYS A 38 23.17 5.48 1.65
CA LYS A 38 23.56 6.73 1.00
C LYS A 38 22.40 7.30 0.21
N ALA A 39 22.27 8.62 0.25
CA ALA A 39 21.32 9.31 -0.61
C ALA A 39 21.78 9.20 -2.07
N SER A 40 20.83 8.88 -2.95
CA SER A 40 21.02 8.97 -4.40
C SER A 40 21.21 10.42 -4.84
N ALA A 41 21.70 10.61 -6.07
CA ALA A 41 21.81 11.93 -6.69
C ALA A 41 20.46 12.69 -6.75
N ASN A 42 19.34 11.97 -6.78
CA ASN A 42 17.98 12.53 -6.81
C ASN A 42 17.43 12.89 -5.41
N GLY A 43 18.24 12.73 -4.36
CA GLY A 43 17.90 13.10 -2.98
C GLY A 43 17.05 12.07 -2.22
N GLY A 44 16.79 10.90 -2.80
CA GLY A 44 16.08 9.79 -2.15
C GLY A 44 17.01 8.65 -1.71
N GLU A 45 16.51 7.77 -0.84
CA GLU A 45 17.18 6.52 -0.46
C GLU A 45 16.67 5.37 -1.32
N TYR A 46 17.61 4.69 -1.98
CA TYR A 46 17.38 3.56 -2.87
C TYR A 46 18.39 2.46 -2.53
N ASP A 47 17.96 1.20 -2.57
CA ASP A 47 18.84 0.02 -2.48
C ASP A 47 18.56 -0.97 -3.63
N GLU A 48 19.27 -2.10 -3.64
CA GLU A 48 19.16 -3.13 -4.69
C GLU A 48 17.77 -3.75 -4.81
N GLY A 49 16.95 -3.67 -3.75
CA GLY A 49 15.58 -4.16 -3.76
C GLY A 49 14.56 -3.18 -4.33
N ASP A 50 14.97 -1.97 -4.75
CA ASP A 50 14.08 -0.98 -5.38
C ASP A 50 14.02 -1.18 -6.90
N ASP A 51 13.59 -2.38 -7.31
CA ASP A 51 13.58 -2.85 -8.70
C ASP A 51 12.15 -3.03 -9.27
N GLU A 52 12.01 -3.74 -10.39
CA GLU A 52 10.70 -4.07 -10.98
C GLU A 52 9.87 -5.04 -10.14
N ARG A 53 10.51 -5.84 -9.26
CA ARG A 53 9.85 -6.82 -8.40
C ARG A 53 9.34 -6.19 -7.10
N ALA A 54 9.79 -4.98 -6.78
CA ALA A 54 9.31 -4.22 -5.64
C ALA A 54 7.82 -3.85 -5.78
N ILE A 55 7.07 -4.14 -4.71
CA ILE A 55 5.71 -3.66 -4.50
C ILE A 55 5.75 -2.65 -3.36
N TYR A 56 5.33 -1.41 -3.62
CA TYR A 56 5.21 -0.40 -2.58
C TYR A 56 3.76 -0.30 -2.12
N LEU A 57 3.56 -0.36 -0.81
CA LEU A 57 2.29 0.04 -0.21
C LEU A 57 2.43 1.48 0.26
N MET A 58 1.50 2.35 -0.12
CA MET A 58 1.53 3.76 0.25
C MET A 58 0.18 4.24 0.78
N CYS A 59 0.23 5.07 1.82
CA CYS A 59 -0.91 5.85 2.28
C CYS A 59 -0.70 7.29 1.83
N LEU A 60 -1.68 7.84 1.12
CA LEU A 60 -1.66 9.20 0.63
C LEU A 60 -2.56 10.09 1.49
N THR A 61 -2.17 11.35 1.63
CA THR A 61 -3.04 12.41 2.17
C THR A 61 -4.03 12.87 1.11
N GLU A 62 -5.05 13.62 1.50
CA GLU A 62 -6.02 14.26 0.58
C GLU A 62 -5.35 15.18 -0.46
N ASN A 63 -4.13 15.65 -0.21
CA ASN A 63 -3.35 16.47 -1.14
C ASN A 63 -2.37 15.65 -2.00
N GLY A 64 -2.45 14.32 -1.97
CA GLY A 64 -1.59 13.42 -2.74
C GLY A 64 -0.16 13.28 -2.23
N LYS A 65 0.10 13.74 -1.00
CA LYS A 65 1.38 13.56 -0.30
C LYS A 65 1.48 12.20 0.35
N VAL A 66 2.68 11.62 0.36
CA VAL A 66 2.92 10.31 0.96
C VAL A 66 3.02 10.49 2.48
N GLU A 67 2.06 9.90 3.19
CA GLU A 67 2.03 9.91 4.65
C GLU A 67 2.89 8.78 5.22
N ARG A 68 2.77 7.59 4.63
CA ARG A 68 3.43 6.36 5.07
C ARG A 68 3.70 5.45 3.88
N SER A 69 4.72 4.61 4.01
CA SER A 69 5.01 3.59 3.01
C SER A 69 5.64 2.35 3.62
N MET A 70 5.57 1.23 2.90
CA MET A 70 6.44 0.07 3.08
C MET A 70 6.74 -0.57 1.72
N ARG A 71 7.75 -1.44 1.67
CA ARG A 71 8.08 -2.25 0.50
C ARG A 71 7.89 -3.74 0.79
N LEU A 72 7.27 -4.44 -0.15
CA LEU A 72 7.20 -5.89 -0.23
C LEU A 72 8.02 -6.37 -1.42
N ARG A 73 8.70 -7.50 -1.29
CA ARG A 73 9.45 -8.11 -2.39
C ARG A 73 9.60 -9.62 -2.21
N PRO A 74 9.51 -10.43 -3.28
CA PRO A 74 9.96 -11.83 -3.24
C PRO A 74 11.41 -11.96 -2.76
N THR A 75 11.75 -13.10 -2.18
CA THR A 75 13.08 -13.35 -1.57
C THR A 75 13.94 -14.36 -2.34
N ASP A 76 13.43 -14.91 -3.44
CA ASP A 76 14.02 -15.97 -4.26
C ASP A 76 15.32 -15.59 -4.97
N ASP A 77 15.56 -14.30 -5.21
CA ASP A 77 16.79 -13.79 -5.84
C ASP A 77 17.60 -12.89 -4.88
N TRP A 78 16.95 -11.97 -4.16
CA TRP A 78 17.59 -11.05 -3.24
C TRP A 78 16.62 -10.64 -2.12
N SER A 79 17.12 -10.48 -0.90
CA SER A 79 16.37 -9.90 0.22
C SER A 79 17.30 -9.26 1.23
N VAL A 80 16.81 -8.31 2.02
CA VAL A 80 17.58 -7.70 3.09
C VAL A 80 17.97 -8.76 4.12
N LEU A 81 17.01 -9.59 4.55
CA LEU A 81 17.23 -10.65 5.52
C LEU A 81 18.12 -11.78 4.99
N GLY A 82 17.91 -12.26 3.76
CA GLY A 82 18.67 -13.37 3.19
C GLY A 82 20.06 -12.98 2.67
N SER A 83 20.20 -11.77 2.09
CA SER A 83 21.43 -11.34 1.41
C SER A 83 22.31 -10.43 2.26
N ILE A 84 21.73 -9.57 3.10
CA ILE A 84 22.50 -8.59 3.90
C ILE A 84 22.62 -9.04 5.36
N PHE A 85 21.54 -9.56 5.94
CA PHE A 85 21.48 -9.91 7.37
C PHE A 85 21.15 -11.38 7.66
N PRO A 86 21.76 -12.36 6.97
CA PRO A 86 21.39 -13.78 7.15
C PRO A 86 21.63 -14.30 8.58
N HIS A 87 22.54 -13.65 9.33
CA HIS A 87 22.83 -13.96 10.72
C HIS A 87 21.68 -13.67 11.71
N PHE A 88 20.63 -12.97 11.28
CA PHE A 88 19.41 -12.80 12.07
C PHE A 88 18.54 -14.06 12.08
N VAL A 89 18.77 -15.02 11.19
CA VAL A 89 17.96 -16.24 11.05
C VAL A 89 18.63 -17.39 11.81
N GLY A 90 17.86 -18.12 12.59
CA GLY A 90 18.32 -19.29 13.35
C GLY A 90 18.78 -20.43 12.42
N PRO A 91 19.70 -21.29 12.89
CA PRO A 91 20.28 -22.34 12.06
C PRO A 91 19.29 -23.44 11.65
N ASP A 92 18.20 -23.63 12.41
CA ASP A 92 17.19 -24.67 12.18
C ASP A 92 15.96 -24.15 11.40
N GLU A 93 15.99 -22.90 10.94
CA GLU A 93 14.89 -22.27 10.23
C GLU A 93 14.84 -22.62 8.75
N GLU A 94 13.65 -22.55 8.15
CA GLU A 94 13.51 -22.69 6.70
C GLU A 94 14.28 -21.58 5.96
N PRO A 95 14.95 -21.89 4.83
CA PRO A 95 15.65 -20.91 4.03
C PRO A 95 14.79 -19.68 3.70
N ILE A 96 15.38 -18.50 3.83
CA ILE A 96 14.71 -17.25 3.45
C ILE A 96 14.50 -17.19 1.94
N THR A 97 15.53 -17.55 1.15
CA THR A 97 15.48 -17.52 -0.31
C THR A 97 14.49 -18.53 -0.86
N ASN A 98 13.28 -18.07 -1.18
CA ASN A 98 12.19 -18.92 -1.66
C ASN A 98 11.13 -18.09 -2.42
N PRO A 99 10.59 -18.56 -3.55
CA PRO A 99 9.59 -17.82 -4.33
C PRO A 99 8.25 -17.62 -3.59
N ASP A 100 7.93 -18.49 -2.64
CA ASP A 100 6.70 -18.42 -1.83
C ASP A 100 6.90 -17.63 -0.52
N VAL A 101 8.05 -16.93 -0.40
CA VAL A 101 8.41 -16.10 0.74
C VAL A 101 8.60 -14.65 0.28
N TRP A 102 7.86 -13.74 0.91
CA TRP A 102 8.03 -12.31 0.71
C TRP A 102 8.64 -11.64 1.93
N GLU A 103 9.47 -10.63 1.69
CA GLU A 103 10.03 -9.79 2.74
C GLU A 103 9.34 -8.42 2.78
N MET A 104 8.97 -7.99 3.99
CA MET A 104 8.55 -6.62 4.27
C MET A 104 9.74 -5.79 4.77
N THR A 105 9.99 -4.66 4.10
CA THR A 105 11.06 -3.72 4.46
C THR A 105 10.58 -2.27 4.41
N ARG A 106 11.42 -1.34 4.93
CA ARG A 106 11.28 0.11 4.72
C ARG A 106 9.93 0.70 5.15
N TYR A 107 9.34 0.22 6.24
CA TYR A 107 8.21 0.92 6.85
C TYR A 107 8.66 2.29 7.37
N CYS A 108 8.09 3.37 6.82
CA CYS A 108 8.39 4.75 7.23
C CYS A 108 7.15 5.65 7.20
N SER A 109 7.25 6.79 7.88
CA SER A 109 6.16 7.73 8.11
C SER A 109 6.69 9.17 8.13
N SER A 110 5.89 10.10 7.61
CA SER A 110 6.17 11.54 7.65
C SER A 110 6.15 12.14 9.07
N GLY A 111 5.65 11.41 10.07
CA GLY A 111 5.86 11.69 11.50
C GLY A 111 4.87 12.66 12.15
N ALA A 112 3.74 12.98 11.51
CA ALA A 112 2.79 14.00 11.98
C ALA A 112 1.57 13.48 12.79
N SER A 113 1.51 12.19 13.10
CA SER A 113 0.32 11.57 13.72
C SER A 113 0.47 11.33 15.22
N ASN A 114 -0.63 11.38 15.97
CA ASN A 114 -0.66 10.95 17.37
C ASN A 114 -0.46 9.41 17.49
N GLU A 115 -0.33 8.91 18.73
CA GLU A 115 -0.06 7.49 18.98
C GLU A 115 -1.18 6.57 18.49
N ASP A 116 -2.45 6.94 18.72
CA ASP A 116 -3.61 6.14 18.32
C ASP A 116 -3.72 6.03 16.79
N GLU A 117 -3.52 7.14 16.10
CA GLU A 117 -3.49 7.17 14.64
C GLU A 117 -2.31 6.37 14.10
N THR A 118 -1.13 6.49 14.72
CA THR A 118 0.04 5.68 14.35
C THR A 118 -0.26 4.19 14.48
N PHE A 119 -0.93 3.79 15.56
CA PHE A 119 -1.32 2.41 15.80
C PHE A 119 -2.34 1.91 14.77
N ARG A 120 -3.40 2.68 14.52
CA ARG A 120 -4.41 2.37 13.50
C ARG A 120 -3.77 2.21 12.13
N ARG A 121 -2.95 3.18 11.70
CA ARG A 121 -2.26 3.13 10.40
C ARG A 121 -1.33 1.94 10.29
N GLN A 122 -0.60 1.61 11.35
CA GLN A 122 0.25 0.42 11.36
C GLN A 122 -0.59 -0.85 11.17
N GLY A 123 -1.75 -0.94 11.80
CA GLY A 123 -2.71 -2.03 11.59
C GLY A 123 -3.22 -2.11 10.16
N GLU A 124 -3.58 -0.99 9.53
CA GLU A 124 -4.00 -0.92 8.12
C GLU A 124 -2.90 -1.43 7.17
N PHE A 125 -1.66 -1.04 7.44
CA PHE A 125 -0.50 -1.50 6.70
C PHE A 125 -0.23 -3.00 6.90
N GLN A 126 -0.41 -3.51 8.12
CA GLN A 126 -0.34 -4.94 8.40
C GLN A 126 -1.41 -5.71 7.64
N LEU A 127 -2.67 -5.23 7.65
CA LEU A 127 -3.76 -5.82 6.88
C LEU A 127 -3.45 -5.80 5.39
N ALA A 128 -3.08 -4.65 4.82
CA ALA A 128 -2.78 -4.50 3.41
C ALA A 128 -1.66 -5.46 2.95
N PHE A 129 -0.60 -5.56 3.75
CA PHE A 129 0.48 -6.51 3.47
C PHE A 129 -0.01 -7.96 3.45
N ILE A 130 -0.67 -8.41 4.53
CA ILE A 130 -1.13 -9.79 4.64
C ILE A 130 -2.16 -10.11 3.54
N GLU A 131 -3.10 -9.20 3.28
CA GLU A 131 -4.09 -9.33 2.22
C GLU A 131 -3.43 -9.47 0.84
N LYS A 132 -2.43 -8.65 0.52
CA LYS A 132 -1.71 -8.74 -0.75
C LYS A 132 -0.93 -10.06 -0.87
N ALA A 133 -0.29 -10.51 0.22
CA ALA A 133 0.43 -11.78 0.26
C ALA A 133 -0.52 -12.97 0.01
N VAL A 134 -1.72 -12.97 0.62
CA VAL A 134 -2.76 -13.99 0.35
C VAL A 134 -3.21 -13.97 -1.11
N GLN A 135 -3.49 -12.78 -1.67
CA GLN A 135 -3.90 -12.64 -3.08
C GLN A 135 -2.86 -13.19 -4.07
N CYS A 136 -1.58 -13.14 -3.70
CA CYS A 136 -0.47 -13.65 -4.50
C CYS A 136 -0.06 -15.09 -4.16
N GLY A 137 -0.79 -15.78 -3.27
CA GLY A 137 -0.53 -17.18 -2.91
C GLY A 137 0.76 -17.39 -2.11
N ILE A 138 1.25 -16.35 -1.43
CA ILE A 138 2.48 -16.39 -0.64
C ILE A 138 2.25 -17.20 0.63
N ARG A 139 3.17 -18.09 0.98
CA ARG A 139 3.05 -18.98 2.14
C ARG A 139 3.57 -18.36 3.42
N ARG A 140 4.58 -17.51 3.30
CA ARG A 140 5.33 -17.00 4.44
C ARG A 140 5.80 -15.58 4.16
N VAL A 141 5.70 -14.75 5.19
CA VAL A 141 6.19 -13.40 5.16
C VAL A 141 7.25 -13.21 6.23
N VAL A 142 8.34 -12.50 5.90
CA VAL A 142 9.47 -12.27 6.81
C VAL A 142 9.81 -10.78 6.91
N ALA A 143 10.42 -10.38 8.03
CA ALA A 143 10.93 -9.04 8.21
C ALA A 143 12.01 -8.99 9.30
N ILE A 144 12.86 -7.98 9.26
CA ILE A 144 13.64 -7.54 10.43
C ILE A 144 12.86 -6.43 11.10
N SER A 145 12.58 -6.59 12.39
CA SER A 145 11.74 -5.65 13.14
C SER A 145 12.39 -5.27 14.46
N ASP A 146 12.26 -3.99 14.82
CA ASP A 146 12.63 -3.48 16.14
C ASP A 146 11.89 -4.25 17.24
N LEU A 147 12.59 -4.67 18.30
CA LEU A 147 12.00 -5.46 19.39
C LEU A 147 10.80 -4.75 20.04
N SER A 148 10.83 -3.42 20.13
CA SER A 148 9.72 -2.62 20.66
C SER A 148 8.45 -2.78 19.81
N LEU A 149 8.60 -2.89 18.49
CA LEU A 149 7.52 -3.11 17.54
C LEU A 149 7.00 -4.54 17.60
N VAL A 150 7.89 -5.54 17.68
CA VAL A 150 7.53 -6.95 17.86
C VAL A 150 6.72 -7.13 19.15
N ALA A 151 7.20 -6.60 20.27
CA ALA A 151 6.49 -6.66 21.55
C ALA A 151 5.11 -5.98 21.49
N ARG A 152 4.99 -4.88 20.75
CA ARG A 152 3.71 -4.21 20.52
C ARG A 152 2.75 -5.06 19.68
N ASN A 153 3.23 -5.66 18.60
CA ASN A 153 2.41 -6.50 17.72
C ASN A 153 1.97 -7.79 18.41
N MET A 154 2.84 -8.43 19.19
CA MET A 154 2.47 -9.62 19.97
C MET A 154 1.39 -9.28 21.01
N ARG A 155 1.47 -8.13 21.68
CA ARG A 155 0.43 -7.66 22.62
C ARG A 155 -0.92 -7.39 21.94
N SER A 156 -0.93 -7.04 20.65
CA SER A 156 -2.18 -6.87 19.90
C SER A 156 -2.75 -8.20 19.37
N GLY A 157 -2.05 -9.32 19.59
CA GLY A 157 -2.47 -10.65 19.12
C GLY A 157 -2.01 -10.99 17.71
N ALA A 158 -1.07 -10.23 17.13
CA ALA A 158 -0.54 -10.57 15.81
C ALA A 158 0.18 -11.93 15.84
N PRO A 159 -0.08 -12.85 14.90
CA PRO A 159 0.53 -14.18 14.87
C PRO A 159 1.96 -14.12 14.31
N ILE A 160 2.85 -13.49 15.06
CA ILE A 160 4.26 -13.30 14.70
C ILE A 160 5.10 -14.34 15.41
N ARG A 161 5.97 -15.02 14.66
CA ARG A 161 6.98 -15.93 15.19
C ARG A 161 8.36 -15.31 15.07
N ILE A 162 9.15 -15.38 16.13
CA ILE A 162 10.57 -14.99 16.11
C ILE A 162 11.37 -16.15 15.51
N ILE A 163 12.23 -15.84 14.54
CA ILE A 163 12.99 -16.85 13.76
C ILE A 163 14.51 -16.73 13.96
N GLY A 164 14.95 -16.11 15.05
CA GLY A 164 16.36 -16.01 15.40
C GLY A 164 16.58 -15.17 16.64
N LEU A 165 17.85 -14.94 16.98
CA LEU A 165 18.22 -14.17 18.16
C LEU A 165 18.17 -12.67 17.86
N PRO A 166 17.82 -11.82 18.85
CA PRO A 166 17.91 -10.38 18.70
C PRO A 166 19.36 -9.93 18.50
N TRP A 167 19.54 -8.91 17.66
CA TRP A 167 20.82 -8.26 17.38
C TRP A 167 20.75 -6.77 17.72
N ARG A 168 21.84 -6.27 18.30
CA ARG A 168 22.01 -4.85 18.60
C ARG A 168 22.51 -4.10 17.38
N TYR A 169 22.01 -2.89 17.23
CA TYR A 169 22.48 -1.89 16.28
C TYR A 169 22.44 -0.51 16.97
N ASP A 170 22.94 0.54 16.32
CA ASP A 170 23.21 1.84 16.98
C ASP A 170 21.98 2.44 17.67
N GLU A 171 20.78 2.22 17.13
CA GLU A 171 19.53 2.80 17.61
C GLU A 171 18.65 1.83 18.42
N GLY A 172 19.07 0.57 18.62
CA GLY A 172 18.30 -0.37 19.42
C GLY A 172 18.62 -1.85 19.21
N GLU A 173 17.60 -2.68 19.38
CA GLU A 173 17.65 -4.12 19.18
C GLU A 173 16.56 -4.53 18.20
N ALA A 174 16.93 -5.34 17.21
CA ALA A 174 16.03 -5.86 16.20
C ALA A 174 16.11 -7.39 16.16
N VAL A 175 15.08 -8.03 15.62
CA VAL A 175 15.01 -9.48 15.46
C VAL A 175 14.33 -9.83 14.14
N ALA A 176 14.71 -10.97 13.55
CA ALA A 176 13.96 -11.52 12.43
C ALA A 176 12.67 -12.17 12.92
N VAL A 177 11.60 -11.87 12.19
CA VAL A 177 10.27 -12.40 12.45
C VAL A 177 9.64 -12.93 11.19
N GLU A 178 8.67 -13.81 11.36
CA GLU A 178 7.81 -14.26 10.29
C GLU A 178 6.34 -14.31 10.72
N ALA A 179 5.46 -14.39 9.71
CA ALA A 179 4.07 -14.78 9.87
C ALA A 179 3.61 -15.59 8.66
N ALA A 180 2.55 -16.38 8.84
CA ALA A 180 1.83 -17.00 7.73
C ALA A 180 0.67 -16.09 7.31
N PRO A 181 0.64 -15.60 6.06
CA PRO A 181 -0.51 -14.86 5.57
C PRO A 181 -1.64 -15.84 5.22
N THR A 182 -2.78 -15.74 5.89
CA THR A 182 -3.95 -16.59 5.63
C THR A 182 -5.22 -15.76 5.49
N ALA A 183 -6.24 -16.31 4.84
CA ALA A 183 -7.53 -15.62 4.68
C ALA A 183 -8.20 -15.36 6.03
N GLU A 184 -8.04 -16.26 7.00
CA GLU A 184 -8.55 -16.10 8.36
C GLU A 184 -7.90 -14.90 9.04
N LEU A 185 -6.57 -14.76 8.95
CA LEU A 185 -5.86 -13.61 9.50
C LEU A 185 -6.30 -12.30 8.84
N VAL A 186 -6.59 -12.30 7.53
CA VAL A 186 -7.14 -11.14 6.83
C VAL A 186 -8.48 -10.72 7.44
N GLU A 187 -9.40 -11.65 7.65
CA GLU A 187 -10.71 -11.36 8.23
C GLU A 187 -10.61 -10.92 9.70
N GLU A 188 -9.76 -11.56 10.52
CA GLU A 188 -9.48 -11.13 11.90
C GLU A 188 -8.96 -9.69 11.97
N LEU A 189 -8.03 -9.33 11.06
CA LEU A 189 -7.49 -7.97 10.97
C LEU A 189 -8.55 -6.96 10.52
N LYS A 190 -9.42 -7.33 9.57
CA LYS A 190 -10.55 -6.47 9.14
C LYS A 190 -11.54 -6.21 10.27
N GLU A 191 -11.92 -7.24 11.01
CA GLU A 191 -12.81 -7.11 12.17
C GLU A 191 -12.20 -6.19 13.23
N ARG A 192 -10.93 -6.43 13.58
CA ARG A 192 -10.19 -5.63 14.59
C ARG A 192 -10.05 -4.16 14.19
N LEU A 193 -9.89 -3.88 12.91
CA LEU A 193 -9.73 -2.53 12.38
C LEU A 193 -11.05 -1.88 11.94
N ASN A 194 -12.17 -2.62 12.04
CA ASN A 194 -13.48 -2.21 11.54
C ASN A 194 -13.46 -1.79 10.05
N ILE A 195 -12.69 -2.51 9.23
CA ILE A 195 -12.57 -2.29 7.78
C ILE A 195 -13.52 -3.24 7.06
N ARG A 196 -14.40 -2.70 6.21
CA ARG A 196 -15.31 -3.48 5.38
C ARG A 196 -14.73 -3.61 3.97
N GLY A 197 -14.52 -4.84 3.51
CA GLY A 197 -13.95 -5.10 2.18
C GLY A 197 -12.42 -5.11 2.20
N THR A 198 -11.80 -4.72 1.08
CA THR A 198 -10.34 -4.74 0.93
C THR A 198 -9.70 -3.47 1.48
N ALA A 199 -8.50 -3.59 2.06
CA ALA A 199 -7.69 -2.41 2.40
C ALA A 199 -6.90 -1.87 1.20
N LEU A 200 -6.84 -2.64 0.10
CA LEU A 200 -5.98 -2.41 -1.04
C LEU A 200 -6.68 -1.59 -2.13
N LEU A 201 -5.95 -0.61 -2.66
CA LEU A 201 -6.31 0.09 -3.88
C LEU A 201 -5.21 -0.14 -4.92
N GLU A 202 -5.48 -1.05 -5.86
CA GLU A 202 -4.57 -1.42 -6.93
C GLU A 202 -5.22 -1.11 -8.27
N PHE A 203 -4.50 -0.40 -9.13
CA PHE A 203 -4.93 -0.10 -10.49
C PHE A 203 -4.13 -0.94 -11.47
N ASP A 204 -4.80 -1.47 -12.49
CA ASP A 204 -4.17 -2.02 -13.68
C ASP A 204 -3.49 -0.88 -14.48
N GLU A 205 -2.45 -1.20 -15.25
CA GLU A 205 -1.64 -0.24 -16.03
C GLU A 205 -2.48 0.73 -16.88
N ASN A 206 -3.56 0.25 -17.48
CA ASN A 206 -4.42 1.02 -18.37
C ASN A 206 -5.81 1.29 -17.78
N HIS A 207 -5.91 1.33 -16.44
CA HIS A 207 -7.20 1.59 -15.80
C HIS A 207 -7.69 3.02 -16.13
N PRO A 208 -8.94 3.23 -16.59
CA PRO A 208 -9.41 4.56 -17.02
C PRO A 208 -9.30 5.66 -15.96
N LEU A 209 -9.39 5.30 -14.67
CA LEU A 209 -9.23 6.26 -13.58
C LEU A 209 -7.80 6.79 -13.39
N CYS A 210 -6.80 6.20 -14.06
CA CYS A 210 -5.43 6.68 -14.02
C CYS A 210 -5.27 8.08 -14.66
N GLU A 211 -6.27 8.59 -15.38
CA GLU A 211 -6.28 9.97 -15.89
C GLU A 211 -6.57 11.02 -14.82
N LEU A 212 -7.23 10.64 -13.72
CA LEU A 212 -7.68 11.58 -12.70
C LEU A 212 -6.58 11.96 -11.69
N GLY A 213 -5.52 11.16 -11.59
CA GLY A 213 -4.56 11.20 -10.49
C GLY A 213 -4.93 10.26 -9.33
N PRO A 214 -3.97 9.73 -8.54
CA PRO A 214 -4.25 8.67 -7.56
C PRO A 214 -5.30 9.02 -6.51
N VAL A 215 -5.27 10.26 -6.00
CA VAL A 215 -6.21 10.71 -4.96
C VAL A 215 -7.60 10.95 -5.52
N GLN A 216 -7.70 11.57 -6.69
CA GLN A 216 -9.00 11.79 -7.33
C GLN A 216 -9.66 10.46 -7.69
N ALA A 217 -8.88 9.47 -8.14
CA ALA A 217 -9.36 8.12 -8.39
C ALA A 217 -9.85 7.44 -7.09
N GLU A 218 -9.12 7.57 -5.98
CA GLU A 218 -9.55 7.07 -4.67
C GLU A 218 -10.86 7.73 -4.22
N ILE A 219 -10.94 9.07 -4.22
CA ILE A 219 -12.15 9.82 -3.84
C ILE A 219 -13.36 9.38 -4.68
N PHE A 220 -13.16 9.22 -5.99
CA PHE A 220 -14.21 8.76 -6.89
C PHE A 220 -14.71 7.36 -6.53
N LEU A 221 -13.80 6.42 -6.26
CA LEU A 221 -14.14 5.05 -5.87
C LEU A 221 -14.85 5.00 -4.51
N GLU A 222 -14.38 5.77 -3.53
CA GLU A 222 -15.02 5.88 -2.22
C GLU A 222 -16.44 6.45 -2.35
N ALA A 223 -16.64 7.49 -3.16
CA ALA A 223 -17.95 8.04 -3.45
C ALA A 223 -18.90 7.00 -4.08
N ILE A 224 -18.41 6.20 -5.04
CA ILE A 224 -19.19 5.09 -5.63
C ILE A 224 -19.56 4.04 -4.58
N GLN A 225 -18.65 3.71 -3.67
CA GLN A 225 -18.92 2.74 -2.60
C GLN A 225 -20.00 3.22 -1.63
N GLN A 226 -20.19 4.53 -1.45
CA GLN A 226 -21.27 5.06 -0.62
C GLN A 226 -22.64 5.06 -1.32
N LEU A 227 -22.67 4.95 -2.65
CA LEU A 227 -23.92 4.85 -3.40
C LEU A 227 -24.64 3.53 -3.10
N ASN A 228 -25.98 3.58 -3.08
CA ASN A 228 -26.79 2.37 -3.03
C ASN A 228 -26.63 1.54 -4.33
N PRO A 229 -26.98 0.23 -4.33
CA PRO A 229 -26.77 -0.63 -5.50
C PRO A 229 -27.44 -0.16 -6.80
N ALA A 230 -28.56 0.55 -6.72
CA ALA A 230 -29.23 1.10 -7.89
C ALA A 230 -28.45 2.29 -8.48
N ALA A 231 -28.01 3.22 -7.63
CA ALA A 231 -27.20 4.37 -8.02
C ALA A 231 -25.82 3.95 -8.56
N ARG A 232 -25.20 2.90 -7.99
CA ARG A 232 -23.96 2.33 -8.54
C ARG A 232 -24.15 1.81 -9.96
N ARG A 233 -25.20 1.01 -10.21
CA ARG A 233 -25.51 0.49 -11.56
C ARG A 233 -25.73 1.62 -12.56
N LEU A 234 -26.44 2.68 -12.15
CA LEU A 234 -26.64 3.86 -12.98
C LEU A 234 -25.32 4.54 -13.32
N MET A 235 -24.47 4.80 -12.32
CA MET A 235 -23.15 5.40 -12.52
C MET A 235 -22.28 4.56 -13.45
N THR A 236 -22.20 3.24 -13.24
CA THR A 236 -21.46 2.35 -14.14
C THR A 236 -22.00 2.40 -15.57
N GLY A 237 -23.33 2.48 -15.73
CA GLY A 237 -23.97 2.64 -17.04
C GLY A 237 -23.62 3.96 -17.71
N ILE A 238 -23.64 5.08 -16.96
CA ILE A 238 -23.27 6.41 -17.44
C ILE A 238 -21.79 6.43 -17.85
N THR A 239 -20.87 5.98 -16.97
CA THR A 239 -19.43 5.94 -17.25
C THR A 239 -19.12 5.10 -18.49
N ARG A 240 -19.75 3.91 -18.63
CA ARG A 240 -19.58 3.07 -19.83
C ARG A 240 -20.11 3.75 -21.10
N THR A 241 -21.22 4.46 -21.00
CA THR A 241 -21.79 5.19 -22.14
C THR A 241 -20.86 6.32 -22.58
N ILE A 242 -20.31 7.10 -21.64
CA ILE A 242 -19.33 8.16 -21.92
C ILE A 242 -18.08 7.58 -22.58
N ALA A 243 -17.50 6.51 -22.01
CA ALA A 243 -16.33 5.85 -22.58
C ALA A 243 -16.58 5.30 -23.99
N ASN A 244 -17.78 4.76 -24.24
CA ASN A 244 -18.16 4.30 -25.58
C ASN A 244 -18.24 5.47 -26.57
N ILE A 245 -18.85 6.60 -26.18
CA ILE A 245 -18.92 7.81 -27.02
C ILE A 245 -17.51 8.31 -27.33
N GLU A 246 -16.63 8.36 -26.34
CA GLU A 246 -15.24 8.76 -26.54
C GLU A 246 -14.53 7.85 -27.55
N ALA A 247 -14.69 6.53 -27.40
CA ALA A 247 -14.07 5.56 -28.29
C ALA A 247 -14.62 5.60 -29.73
N SER A 248 -15.90 5.94 -29.93
CA SER A 248 -16.53 5.96 -31.26
C SER A 248 -16.54 7.33 -31.94
N GLU A 249 -16.65 8.41 -31.17
CA GLU A 249 -16.92 9.78 -31.66
C GLU A 249 -15.86 10.79 -31.20
N GLY A 250 -14.95 10.40 -30.31
CA GLY A 250 -13.86 11.24 -29.81
C GLY A 250 -14.19 11.99 -28.51
N VAL A 251 -13.15 12.51 -27.87
CA VAL A 251 -13.22 13.10 -26.52
C VAL A 251 -14.16 14.32 -26.44
N GLU A 252 -14.26 15.11 -27.51
CA GLU A 252 -15.11 16.31 -27.56
C GLU A 252 -16.59 15.94 -27.48
N ALA A 253 -17.01 14.86 -28.15
CA ALA A 253 -18.37 14.35 -28.10
C ALA A 253 -18.72 13.79 -26.70
N ALA A 254 -17.76 13.12 -26.05
CA ALA A 254 -17.91 12.62 -24.70
C ALA A 254 -18.07 13.75 -23.68
N ILE A 255 -17.28 14.82 -23.79
CA ILE A 255 -17.39 16.03 -22.96
C ILE A 255 -18.78 16.68 -23.16
N GLU A 256 -19.24 16.82 -24.40
CA GLU A 256 -20.56 17.40 -24.68
C GLU A 256 -21.71 16.54 -24.11
N ALA A 257 -21.56 15.21 -24.10
CA ALA A 257 -22.52 14.31 -23.48
C ALA A 257 -22.58 14.52 -21.95
N VAL A 258 -21.42 14.65 -21.30
CA VAL A 258 -21.34 14.94 -19.85
C VAL A 258 -21.96 16.29 -19.52
N GLU A 259 -21.64 17.34 -20.28
CA GLU A 259 -22.21 18.67 -20.06
C GLU A 259 -23.74 18.69 -20.26
N ARG A 260 -24.26 17.95 -21.25
CA ARG A 260 -25.72 17.78 -21.40
C ARG A 260 -26.38 17.12 -20.20
N VAL A 261 -25.76 16.07 -19.64
CA VAL A 261 -26.26 15.43 -18.40
C VAL A 261 -26.25 16.42 -17.23
N ARG A 262 -25.17 17.20 -17.10
CA ARG A 262 -25.04 18.23 -16.08
C ARG A 262 -26.11 19.32 -16.21
N GLU A 263 -26.40 19.80 -17.42
CA GLU A 263 -27.48 20.76 -17.67
C GLU A 263 -28.86 20.20 -17.31
N VAL A 264 -29.14 18.94 -17.65
CA VAL A 264 -30.41 18.27 -17.31
C VAL A 264 -30.58 18.20 -15.79
N ILE A 265 -29.55 17.79 -15.05
CA ILE A 265 -29.58 17.74 -13.57
C ILE A 265 -29.77 19.15 -12.97
N ALA A 266 -29.18 20.18 -13.57
CA ALA A 266 -29.31 21.55 -13.10
C ALA A 266 -30.71 22.14 -13.36
N ARG A 267 -31.38 21.74 -14.46
CA ARG A 267 -32.72 22.22 -14.83
C ARG A 267 -33.85 21.47 -14.12
N ASP A 268 -33.66 20.18 -13.86
CA ASP A 268 -34.64 19.32 -13.20
C ASP A 268 -33.94 18.48 -12.11
N PRO A 269 -33.64 19.07 -10.94
CA PRO A 269 -32.94 18.37 -9.89
C PRO A 269 -33.77 17.15 -9.46
N PRO A 270 -33.14 15.97 -9.29
CA PRO A 270 -33.88 14.76 -8.94
C PRO A 270 -34.70 15.00 -7.67
N PRO A 271 -35.92 14.44 -7.58
CA PRO A 271 -36.75 14.58 -6.38
C PRO A 271 -35.92 14.13 -5.17
N ARG A 272 -35.87 14.97 -4.13
CA ARG A 272 -35.20 14.63 -2.87
C ARG A 272 -35.78 13.31 -2.38
N PHE A 273 -34.97 12.25 -2.36
CA PHE A 273 -35.31 11.06 -1.59
C PHE A 273 -35.25 11.46 -0.11
N THR A 274 -36.40 11.68 0.49
CA THR A 274 -36.53 11.68 1.95
C THR A 274 -36.24 10.26 2.43
N ALA A 275 -35.16 10.11 3.19
CA ALA A 275 -34.93 8.92 4.01
C ALA A 275 -36.02 8.78 5.08
#